data_AF-A0A817C1E8-F1
#
_entry.id   AF-A0A817C1E8-F1
#
_cell.length_a   1.000
_cell.length_b   1.000
_cell.length_c   1.000
_cell.angle_alpha   90.00
_cell.angle_beta   90.00
_cell.angle_gamma   90.00
#
_symmetry.space_group_name_H-M   'P 1'
#
loop_
_entity.id
_entity.type
_entity.pdbx_description
1 polymer ?
#
loop_
_entity_poly.entity_id
_entity_poly.type
_entity_poly.pdbx_seq_one_letter_code
_entity_poly.pdbx_strand_id
1 'polypeptide(L)'
;MYWTTILFIGFLPIVSSVGQFGQCGGEGYVGPTECDWPLQCFRRSVWFSSCQTSCPGLDWECASSGSYLGGSVDDAGAPNWEQCGGEGWNGATWCLDYPCEPRSQWYSQCRPDCPPEWLCSEIPDEEIPEEDVEDLELYDTDDIEEEETETDEFPDPSTVDLDALQQKEQALLGEVDMEKDPFADAEDGEEFTIGRRRRRNIG
;
A
#
# COMPACT_ATOMS: atom_id res chain seq x y z
N MET A 1 -57.10 23.12 24.21
CA MET A 1 -56.31 22.42 23.18
C MET A 1 -54.93 23.05 23.19
N TYR A 2 -54.00 22.52 24.00
CA TYR A 2 -52.64 23.05 24.11
C TYR A 2 -51.76 22.34 23.08
N TRP A 3 -51.30 23.08 22.09
CA TRP A 3 -50.30 22.62 21.12
C TRP A 3 -48.93 22.78 21.75
N THR A 4 -48.38 21.72 22.34
CA THR A 4 -46.96 21.68 22.70
C THR A 4 -46.16 21.44 21.42
N THR A 5 -45.62 22.50 20.85
CA THR A 5 -44.59 22.42 19.81
C THR A 5 -43.33 21.81 20.43
N ILE A 6 -43.11 20.52 20.19
CA ILE A 6 -41.85 19.85 20.51
C ILE A 6 -40.78 20.46 19.60
N LEU A 7 -39.95 21.33 20.18
CA LEU A 7 -38.69 21.77 19.57
C LEU A 7 -37.79 20.53 19.50
N PHE A 8 -37.76 19.88 18.35
CA PHE A 8 -36.69 18.94 18.02
C PHE A 8 -35.40 19.76 17.93
N ILE A 9 -34.69 19.84 19.05
CA ILE A 9 -33.29 20.26 19.05
C ILE A 9 -32.58 19.18 18.25
N GLY A 10 -32.37 19.44 16.96
CA GLY A 10 -31.59 18.59 16.09
C GLY A 10 -30.24 18.38 16.75
N PHE A 11 -29.99 17.14 17.18
CA PHE A 11 -28.72 16.73 17.75
C PHE A 11 -27.73 16.72 16.57
N LEU A 12 -27.14 17.87 16.26
CA LEU A 12 -26.03 17.95 15.32
C LEU A 12 -24.90 17.11 15.94
N PRO A 13 -24.48 16.00 15.31
CA PRO A 13 -23.36 15.25 15.81
C PRO A 13 -22.15 16.19 15.78
N ILE A 14 -21.61 16.47 16.97
CA ILE A 14 -20.36 17.22 17.10
C ILE A 14 -19.28 16.27 16.58
N VAL A 15 -18.97 16.35 15.28
CA VAL A 15 -17.87 15.60 14.69
C VAL A 15 -16.60 16.17 15.30
N SER A 16 -16.07 15.47 16.30
CA SER A 16 -14.81 15.83 16.94
C SER A 16 -13.72 15.16 16.13
N SER A 17 -12.92 15.94 15.43
CA SER A 17 -11.75 15.44 14.69
C SER A 17 -10.51 15.44 15.58
N VAL A 18 -9.59 14.53 15.29
CA VAL A 18 -8.35 14.33 16.03
C VAL A 18 -7.19 15.02 15.31
N GLY A 19 -6.52 15.93 16.01
CA GLY A 19 -5.34 16.62 15.49
C GLY A 19 -4.11 15.71 15.34
N GLN A 20 -3.05 16.25 14.73
CA GLN A 20 -1.79 15.52 14.51
C GLN A 20 -1.23 14.95 15.83
N PHE A 21 -0.76 13.71 15.79
CA PHE A 21 -0.30 12.91 16.92
C PHE A 21 -1.36 12.54 17.97
N GLY A 22 -2.62 12.92 17.75
CA GLY A 22 -3.72 12.52 18.62
C GLY A 22 -4.08 11.04 18.42
N GLN A 23 -4.53 10.40 19.50
CA GLN A 23 -5.01 9.02 19.45
C GLN A 23 -6.32 8.96 18.66
N CYS A 24 -6.39 8.05 17.69
CA CYS A 24 -7.56 7.85 16.82
C CYS A 24 -8.07 6.41 16.85
N GLY A 25 -7.49 5.55 17.67
CA GLY A 25 -7.89 4.15 17.76
C GLY A 25 -7.10 3.33 18.76
N GLY A 26 -7.46 2.06 18.86
CA GLY A 26 -6.90 1.07 19.78
C GLY A 26 -7.99 0.30 20.52
N GLU A 27 -7.68 -0.92 20.95
CA GLU A 27 -8.60 -1.70 21.77
C GLU A 27 -8.93 -1.00 23.09
N GLY A 28 -10.23 -0.89 23.39
CA GLY A 28 -10.75 -0.14 24.54
C GLY A 28 -10.74 1.38 24.37
N TYR A 29 -10.30 1.92 23.22
CA TYR A 29 -10.38 3.35 22.95
C TYR A 29 -11.84 3.78 22.74
N VAL A 30 -12.26 4.77 23.53
CA VAL A 30 -13.58 5.40 23.43
C VAL A 30 -13.36 6.88 23.17
N GLY A 31 -13.39 7.27 21.91
CA GLY A 31 -13.11 8.63 21.49
C GLY A 31 -13.27 8.81 19.99
N PRO A 32 -12.98 10.02 19.47
CA PRO A 32 -13.02 10.31 18.06
C PRO A 32 -11.98 9.47 17.28
N THR A 33 -12.42 8.87 16.18
CA THR A 33 -11.59 8.01 15.30
C THR A 33 -11.21 8.70 13.99
N GLU A 34 -11.80 9.86 13.71
CA GLU A 34 -11.58 10.61 12.49
C GLU A 34 -10.52 11.69 12.71
N CYS A 35 -9.51 11.71 11.86
CA CYS A 35 -8.43 12.69 11.94
C CYS A 35 -8.80 13.99 11.20
N ASP A 36 -8.22 15.12 11.62
CA ASP A 36 -8.29 16.36 10.84
C ASP A 36 -7.68 16.14 9.45
N TRP A 37 -8.31 16.66 8.41
CA TRP A 37 -7.70 16.66 7.07
C TRP A 37 -6.40 17.47 7.08
N PRO A 38 -5.27 16.99 6.54
CA PRO A 38 -5.08 15.83 5.64
C PRO A 38 -4.53 14.55 6.34
N LEU A 39 -4.71 14.42 7.65
CA LEU A 39 -4.11 13.34 8.44
C LEU A 39 -4.81 12.00 8.23
N GLN A 40 -4.05 10.92 8.42
CA GLN A 40 -4.55 9.55 8.40
C GLN A 40 -4.29 8.87 9.75
N CYS A 41 -5.20 7.99 10.16
CA CYS A 41 -5.07 7.23 11.40
C CYS A 41 -4.20 5.99 11.17
N PHE A 42 -2.96 6.00 11.65
CA PHE A 42 -2.04 4.86 11.55
C PHE A 42 -2.06 4.05 12.84
N ARG A 43 -2.16 2.73 12.71
CA ARG A 43 -2.09 1.81 13.86
C ARG A 43 -0.63 1.63 14.26
N ARG A 44 -0.32 1.71 15.55
CA ARG A 44 1.00 1.34 16.08
C ARG A 44 0.98 -0.02 16.76
N SER A 45 -0.13 -0.34 17.39
CA SER A 45 -0.33 -1.61 18.08
C SER A 45 -1.82 -1.90 18.21
N VAL A 46 -2.15 -3.07 18.76
CA VAL A 46 -3.51 -3.45 19.16
C VAL A 46 -4.20 -2.39 20.01
N TRP A 47 -3.45 -1.73 20.89
CA TRP A 47 -4.00 -0.82 21.91
C TRP A 47 -3.88 0.67 21.53
N PHE A 48 -3.26 0.99 20.39
CA PHE A 48 -2.95 2.38 20.07
C PHE A 48 -2.82 2.64 18.56
N SER A 49 -3.58 3.63 18.09
CA SER A 49 -3.46 4.25 16.76
C SER A 49 -3.41 5.77 16.91
N SER A 50 -2.70 6.45 16.01
CA SER A 50 -2.53 7.91 16.06
C SER A 50 -2.66 8.55 14.68
N CYS A 51 -3.18 9.77 14.65
CA CYS A 51 -3.21 10.58 13.44
C CYS A 51 -1.81 11.07 13.07
N GLN A 52 -1.40 10.86 11.84
CA GLN A 52 -0.12 11.35 11.29
C GLN A 52 -0.33 11.91 9.89
N THR A 53 0.62 12.73 9.43
CA THR A 53 0.68 13.22 8.04
C THR A 53 1.15 12.12 7.09
N SER A 54 1.94 11.17 7.58
CA SER A 54 2.47 10.04 6.83
C SER A 54 2.88 8.92 7.79
N CYS A 55 3.06 7.71 7.25
CA CYS A 55 3.53 6.57 8.04
C CYS A 55 4.99 6.77 8.51
N PRO A 56 5.28 6.64 9.82
CA PRO A 56 6.64 6.78 10.35
C PRO A 56 7.54 5.51 10.26
N GLY A 57 7.04 4.38 9.75
CA GLY A 57 7.89 3.28 9.22
C GLY A 57 8.81 2.51 10.18
N LEU A 58 8.45 2.36 11.46
CA LEU A 58 9.26 1.62 12.45
C LEU A 58 8.42 0.52 13.12
N ASP A 59 7.74 0.89 14.21
CA ASP A 59 6.82 0.04 14.97
C ASP A 59 5.37 0.32 14.62
N TRP A 60 5.11 0.85 13.42
CA TRP A 60 3.77 1.24 13.00
C TRP A 60 3.25 0.28 11.94
N GLU A 61 2.04 -0.19 12.15
CA GLU A 61 1.28 -1.01 11.21
C GLU A 61 0.67 -0.10 10.15
N CYS A 62 1.53 0.39 9.28
CA CYS A 62 1.10 1.08 8.07
C CYS A 62 0.92 0.01 7.01
N ALA A 63 -0.29 -0.55 6.92
CA ALA A 63 -0.71 -1.52 5.91
C ALA A 63 0.46 -2.32 5.32
N SER A 64 1.11 -3.12 6.15
CA SER A 64 2.19 -4.01 5.75
C SER A 64 1.65 -5.44 5.70
N SER A 65 0.56 -5.67 4.96
CA SER A 65 0.31 -7.03 4.45
C SER A 65 0.98 -7.12 3.08
N GLY A 66 2.29 -7.24 3.10
CA GLY A 66 3.17 -7.14 1.93
C GLY A 66 4.48 -6.50 2.36
N SER A 67 5.19 -7.11 3.30
CA SER A 67 6.31 -7.98 2.90
C SER A 67 7.37 -7.16 2.16
N TYR A 68 8.58 -7.15 2.69
CA TYR A 68 9.82 -6.79 1.97
C TYR A 68 10.09 -7.69 0.73
N LEU A 69 9.08 -8.38 0.23
CA LEU A 69 8.98 -9.15 -0.99
C LEU A 69 7.54 -8.98 -1.53
N GLY A 70 7.33 -8.01 -2.43
CA GLY A 70 6.16 -7.94 -3.32
C GLY A 70 4.82 -7.61 -2.65
N GLY A 71 4.43 -6.34 -2.68
CA GLY A 71 3.04 -5.88 -2.53
C GLY A 71 2.95 -4.53 -3.23
N SER A 72 2.14 -4.42 -4.28
CA SER A 72 2.03 -3.22 -5.10
C SER A 72 1.45 -2.06 -4.28
N VAL A 73 2.10 -0.91 -4.38
CA VAL A 73 1.97 0.24 -3.47
C VAL A 73 1.15 1.33 -4.14
N ASP A 74 0.20 0.92 -4.97
CA ASP A 74 -0.48 1.79 -5.93
C ASP A 74 -1.34 2.86 -5.20
N ASP A 75 -1.76 2.57 -3.97
CA ASP A 75 -2.65 3.44 -3.19
C ASP A 75 -1.96 4.29 -2.10
N ALA A 76 -0.72 3.98 -1.72
CA ALA A 76 0.00 4.75 -0.71
C ALA A 76 1.20 5.46 -1.36
N GLY A 77 1.03 6.75 -1.66
CA GLY A 77 2.06 7.56 -2.30
C GLY A 77 3.40 7.51 -1.57
N ALA A 78 4.49 7.54 -2.34
CA ALA A 78 5.85 7.58 -1.82
C ALA A 78 6.07 8.85 -0.98
N PRO A 79 6.72 8.73 0.20
CA PRO A 79 7.18 9.86 0.97
C PRO A 79 8.19 10.72 0.20
N ASN A 80 8.39 11.93 0.69
CA ASN A 80 9.41 12.84 0.15
C ASN A 80 10.80 12.18 0.21
N TRP A 81 11.54 12.33 -0.89
CA TRP A 81 12.86 11.75 -1.15
C TRP A 81 12.90 10.22 -1.34
N GLU A 82 11.75 9.53 -1.34
CA GLU A 82 11.68 8.09 -1.60
C GLU A 82 11.56 7.77 -3.10
N GLN A 83 11.89 6.53 -3.47
CA GLN A 83 11.74 6.05 -4.84
C GLN A 83 10.25 5.96 -5.19
N CYS A 84 9.90 6.48 -6.38
CA CYS A 84 8.52 6.54 -6.87
C CYS A 84 8.37 5.95 -8.28
N GLY A 85 9.41 5.32 -8.82
CA GLY A 85 9.39 4.79 -10.17
C GLY A 85 10.72 4.18 -10.62
N GLY A 86 10.70 3.64 -11.83
CA GLY A 86 11.81 2.95 -12.47
C GLY A 86 11.40 1.58 -13.02
N GLU A 87 12.08 1.13 -14.07
CA GLU A 87 11.87 -0.22 -14.62
C GLU A 87 12.19 -1.28 -13.54
N GLY A 88 11.26 -2.23 -13.37
CA GLY A 88 11.31 -3.23 -12.29
C GLY A 88 10.94 -2.72 -10.89
N TRP A 89 10.57 -1.44 -10.75
CA TRP A 89 10.02 -0.91 -9.50
C TRP A 89 8.60 -1.45 -9.27
N ASN A 90 8.39 -2.10 -8.13
CA ASN A 90 7.09 -2.59 -7.70
C ASN A 90 6.53 -1.74 -6.54
N GLY A 91 7.11 -0.55 -6.34
CA GLY A 91 6.80 0.35 -5.24
C GLY A 91 5.71 1.38 -5.61
N ALA A 92 5.59 2.43 -4.81
CA ALA A 92 4.64 3.51 -5.10
C ALA A 92 5.03 4.22 -6.40
N THR A 93 4.04 4.56 -7.22
CA THR A 93 4.22 5.18 -8.56
C THR A 93 3.97 6.69 -8.56
N TRP A 94 3.53 7.23 -7.42
CA TRP A 94 3.23 8.64 -7.21
C TRP A 94 3.72 9.07 -5.83
N CYS A 95 3.80 10.38 -5.61
CA CYS A 95 4.42 11.00 -4.46
C CYS A 95 3.42 11.85 -3.67
N LEU A 96 3.57 11.90 -2.34
CA LEU A 96 2.60 12.60 -1.48
C LEU A 96 2.61 14.13 -1.66
N ASP A 97 3.78 14.77 -1.57
CA ASP A 97 3.89 16.24 -1.59
C ASP A 97 4.64 16.80 -2.82
N TYR A 98 5.35 15.96 -3.56
CA TYR A 98 6.29 16.35 -4.62
C TYR A 98 6.04 15.64 -5.95
N PRO A 99 6.53 16.14 -7.10
CA PRO A 99 6.56 15.36 -8.32
C PRO A 99 7.51 14.16 -8.20
N CYS A 100 7.20 13.10 -8.95
CA CYS A 100 8.08 11.95 -9.14
C CYS A 100 9.07 12.27 -10.26
N GLU A 101 10.28 12.69 -9.88
CA GLU A 101 11.29 13.13 -10.84
C GLU A 101 12.11 11.94 -11.35
N PRO A 102 12.21 11.72 -12.68
CA PRO A 102 12.99 10.62 -13.24
C PRO A 102 14.48 10.96 -13.23
N ARG A 103 15.29 10.07 -12.64
CA ARG A 103 16.75 10.17 -12.69
C ARG A 103 17.34 9.33 -13.81
N SER A 104 16.75 8.16 -14.04
CA SER A 104 17.15 7.20 -15.07
C SER A 104 15.97 6.28 -15.38
N GLN A 105 16.09 5.44 -16.41
CA GLN A 105 15.07 4.43 -16.74
C GLN A 105 14.76 3.48 -15.56
N TRP A 106 15.69 3.29 -14.62
CA TRP A 106 15.54 2.36 -13.49
C TRP A 106 15.21 3.05 -12.15
N TYR A 107 15.18 4.39 -12.10
CA TYR A 107 15.04 5.10 -10.83
C TYR A 107 14.39 6.48 -10.98
N SER A 108 13.32 6.69 -10.22
CA SER A 108 12.64 7.99 -10.06
C SER A 108 12.43 8.28 -8.58
N GLN A 109 12.44 9.56 -8.16
CA GLN A 109 12.35 9.94 -6.74
C GLN A 109 11.41 11.13 -6.51
N CYS A 110 10.71 11.13 -5.37
CA CYS A 110 9.88 12.25 -4.93
C CYS A 110 10.73 13.44 -4.50
N ARG A 111 10.75 14.53 -5.27
CA ARG A 111 11.60 15.71 -4.97
C ARG A 111 10.92 17.01 -5.37
N PRO A 112 11.16 18.12 -4.66
CA PRO A 112 10.60 19.42 -5.02
C PRO A 112 11.22 20.04 -6.29
N ASP A 113 12.44 19.60 -6.63
CA ASP A 113 13.21 20.09 -7.75
C ASP A 113 13.89 18.94 -8.49
N CYS A 114 13.94 19.07 -9.82
CA CYS A 114 14.76 18.25 -10.69
C CYS A 114 16.20 18.79 -10.71
N PRO A 115 17.20 18.02 -10.23
CA PRO A 115 18.60 18.40 -10.35
C PRO A 115 19.04 18.42 -11.81
N PRO A 116 20.02 19.29 -12.19
CA PRO A 116 20.48 19.41 -13.57
C PRO A 116 21.14 18.14 -14.11
N GLU A 117 21.54 17.21 -13.25
CA GLU A 117 22.06 15.90 -13.64
C GLU A 117 20.98 14.81 -13.86
N TRP A 118 19.69 15.17 -13.84
CA TRP A 118 18.55 14.26 -14.01
C TRP A 118 17.85 14.49 -15.36
N LEU A 119 17.10 13.47 -15.79
CA LEU A 119 16.44 13.42 -17.09
C LEU A 119 15.02 14.04 -17.07
N CYS A 120 14.73 14.99 -16.18
CA CYS A 120 13.35 15.47 -16.02
C CYS A 120 12.91 16.50 -17.06
N SER A 121 13.79 16.92 -17.97
CA SER A 121 13.46 17.94 -18.98
C SER A 121 14.09 17.72 -20.35
N GLU A 122 14.88 16.66 -20.52
CA GLU A 122 15.39 16.33 -21.85
C GLU A 122 14.50 15.24 -22.43
N ILE A 123 13.38 15.67 -23.04
CA ILE A 123 12.98 15.03 -24.29
C ILE A 123 14.23 15.19 -25.15
N PRO A 124 14.96 14.11 -25.52
CA PRO A 124 16.02 14.29 -26.49
C PRO A 124 15.32 14.91 -27.68
N ASP A 125 15.74 16.11 -28.06
CA ASP A 125 15.61 16.59 -29.43
C ASP A 125 16.48 15.66 -30.27
N GLU A 126 16.13 14.37 -30.32
CA GLU A 126 16.62 13.48 -31.35
C GLU A 126 16.07 14.10 -32.61
N GLU A 127 16.93 14.86 -33.30
CA GLU A 127 16.68 15.37 -34.63
C GLU A 127 16.15 14.20 -35.44
N ILE A 128 14.82 14.10 -35.54
CA ILE A 128 14.15 13.16 -36.41
C ILE A 128 14.69 13.55 -37.79
N PRO A 129 15.50 12.70 -38.46
CA PRO A 129 15.98 13.04 -39.78
C PRO A 129 14.75 13.30 -40.65
N GLU A 130 14.68 14.50 -41.26
CA GLU A 130 13.54 14.99 -42.03
C GLU A 130 13.22 14.14 -43.28
N GLU A 131 13.88 12.99 -43.46
CA GLU A 131 13.75 12.14 -44.65
C GLU A 131 12.66 11.05 -44.52
N ASP A 132 12.06 10.84 -43.34
CA ASP A 132 11.01 9.81 -43.13
C ASP A 132 9.59 10.38 -42.92
N VAL A 133 9.37 11.69 -43.13
CA VAL A 133 8.06 12.35 -42.86
C VAL A 133 7.09 12.33 -44.05
N GLU A 134 7.47 11.78 -45.21
CA GLU A 134 6.60 11.79 -46.40
C GLU A 134 5.67 10.56 -46.54
N ASP A 135 5.71 9.57 -45.64
CA ASP A 135 4.90 8.34 -45.78
C ASP A 135 3.90 8.09 -44.64
N LEU A 136 3.72 9.05 -43.73
CA LEU A 136 2.55 9.07 -42.84
C LEU A 136 1.40 9.79 -43.54
N GLU A 137 0.89 9.16 -44.59
CA GLU A 137 -0.42 9.50 -45.12
C GLU A 137 -1.45 9.38 -43.98
N LEU A 138 -2.07 10.52 -43.72
CA LEU A 138 -3.32 10.73 -43.02
C LEU A 138 -4.28 9.56 -43.30
N TYR A 139 -4.38 8.60 -42.38
CA TYR A 139 -5.46 7.62 -42.45
C TYR A 139 -6.76 8.37 -42.17
N ASP A 140 -7.59 8.49 -43.20
CA ASP A 140 -8.94 9.02 -43.11
C ASP A 140 -9.72 8.19 -42.08
N THR A 141 -10.16 8.85 -41.02
CA THR A 141 -10.95 8.27 -39.92
C THR A 141 -12.44 8.07 -40.28
N ASP A 142 -12.76 8.02 -41.58
CA ASP A 142 -14.15 8.07 -42.05
C ASP A 142 -14.78 6.69 -42.31
N ASP A 143 -14.03 5.59 -42.14
CA ASP A 143 -14.51 4.19 -42.29
C ASP A 143 -14.38 3.36 -40.99
N ILE A 144 -14.64 3.96 -39.82
CA ILE A 144 -15.03 3.15 -38.67
C ILE A 144 -16.53 2.90 -38.81
N GLU A 145 -16.89 1.87 -39.58
CA GLU A 145 -18.18 1.23 -39.40
C GLU A 145 -18.28 0.85 -37.92
N GLU A 146 -19.34 1.32 -37.26
CA GLU A 146 -19.71 0.95 -35.90
C GLU A 146 -19.93 -0.57 -35.87
N GLU A 147 -18.86 -1.35 -35.72
CA GLU A 147 -18.96 -2.72 -35.29
C GLU A 147 -19.39 -2.64 -33.83
N GLU A 148 -20.69 -2.84 -33.62
CA GLU A 148 -21.30 -2.99 -32.31
C GLU A 148 -20.60 -4.15 -31.60
N THR A 149 -19.51 -3.85 -30.91
CA THR A 149 -18.82 -4.79 -30.04
C THR A 149 -19.84 -5.24 -29.01
N GLU A 150 -20.21 -6.51 -29.16
CA GLU A 150 -21.01 -7.29 -28.24
C GLU A 150 -20.51 -6.96 -26.84
N THR A 151 -21.38 -6.32 -26.05
CA THR A 151 -21.11 -6.07 -24.65
C THR A 151 -20.92 -7.43 -24.00
N ASP A 152 -19.67 -7.84 -23.81
CA ASP A 152 -19.32 -8.96 -22.95
C ASP A 152 -19.91 -8.63 -21.57
N GLU A 153 -21.09 -9.20 -21.31
CA GLU A 153 -21.76 -9.16 -20.02
C GLU A 153 -20.77 -9.70 -18.99
N PHE A 154 -20.16 -8.78 -18.24
CA PHE A 154 -19.47 -9.11 -17.00
C PHE A 154 -20.43 -10.00 -16.19
N PRO A 155 -20.08 -11.27 -15.91
CA PRO A 155 -20.98 -12.19 -15.25
C PRO A 155 -21.34 -11.62 -13.89
N ASP A 156 -22.65 -11.58 -13.61
CA ASP A 156 -23.22 -11.07 -12.37
C ASP A 156 -22.52 -11.73 -11.17
N PRO A 157 -21.95 -10.95 -10.23
CA PRO A 157 -21.25 -11.47 -9.06
C PRO A 157 -22.14 -12.35 -8.16
N SER A 158 -23.47 -12.34 -8.36
CA SER A 158 -24.40 -13.25 -7.69
C SER A 158 -24.41 -14.69 -8.22
N THR A 159 -23.72 -14.98 -9.34
CA THR A 159 -23.58 -16.34 -9.90
C THR A 159 -22.25 -17.01 -9.56
N VAL A 160 -21.38 -16.34 -8.81
CA VAL A 160 -20.14 -16.94 -8.30
C VAL A 160 -20.52 -17.97 -7.24
N ASP A 161 -20.50 -19.24 -7.63
CA ASP A 161 -20.69 -20.38 -6.74
C ASP A 161 -19.49 -20.50 -5.79
N LEU A 162 -19.60 -19.80 -4.65
CA LEU A 162 -18.59 -19.77 -3.59
C LEU A 162 -18.24 -21.18 -3.10
N ASP A 163 -19.19 -22.12 -3.17
CA ASP A 163 -18.96 -23.52 -2.76
C ASP A 163 -18.03 -24.26 -3.74
N ALA A 164 -18.07 -23.92 -5.03
CA ALA A 164 -17.17 -24.48 -6.05
C ALA A 164 -15.73 -23.97 -5.93
N LEU A 165 -15.53 -22.71 -5.51
CA LEU A 165 -14.19 -22.18 -5.22
C LEU A 165 -13.63 -22.77 -3.93
N GLN A 166 -14.46 -22.94 -2.91
CA GLN A 166 -14.05 -23.53 -1.63
C GLN A 166 -13.68 -25.02 -1.76
N GLN A 167 -14.37 -25.78 -2.63
CA GLN A 167 -13.97 -27.16 -2.95
C GLN A 167 -12.63 -27.25 -3.68
N LYS A 168 -12.31 -26.26 -4.52
CA LYS A 168 -11.04 -26.21 -5.26
C LYS A 168 -9.86 -25.93 -4.33
N GLU A 169 -10.06 -25.13 -3.28
CA GLU A 169 -9.07 -24.90 -2.23
C GLU A 169 -8.87 -26.12 -1.32
N GLN A 170 -9.96 -26.81 -0.95
CA GLN A 170 -9.88 -28.04 -0.14
C GLN A 170 -9.19 -29.19 -0.87
N ALA A 171 -9.34 -29.31 -2.18
CA ALA A 171 -8.64 -30.31 -3.00
C ALA A 171 -7.12 -30.05 -3.07
N LEU A 172 -6.66 -28.81 -2.84
CA LEU A 172 -5.24 -28.47 -2.84
C LEU A 172 -4.57 -28.67 -1.47
N LEU A 173 -5.35 -28.68 -0.39
CA LEU A 173 -4.86 -28.87 0.99
C LEU A 173 -4.96 -30.32 1.49
N GLY A 174 -5.62 -31.19 0.74
CA GLY A 174 -5.83 -32.59 1.09
C GLY A 174 -4.73 -33.52 0.58
N GLU A 175 -3.48 -33.32 0.98
CA GLU A 175 -2.39 -34.32 0.89
C GLU A 175 -1.13 -33.84 1.64
N VAL A 176 -1.28 -33.46 2.91
CA VAL A 176 -0.13 -33.41 3.83
C VAL A 176 -0.37 -34.44 4.90
N ASP A 177 -0.01 -35.68 4.57
CA ASP A 177 0.06 -36.76 5.55
C ASP A 177 1.03 -36.35 6.66
N MET A 178 0.45 -36.13 7.83
CA MET A 178 1.16 -35.88 9.08
C MET A 178 1.90 -37.18 9.45
N GLU A 179 3.08 -37.36 8.86
CA GLU A 179 3.98 -38.43 9.21
C GLU A 179 4.37 -38.25 10.68
N LYS A 180 3.94 -39.23 11.46
CA LYS A 180 3.97 -39.26 12.91
C LYS A 180 5.40 -39.53 13.34
N ASP A 181 6.18 -38.49 13.60
CA ASP A 181 7.52 -38.63 14.18
C ASP A 181 7.43 -39.32 15.56
N PRO A 182 8.08 -40.49 15.74
CA PRO A 182 8.19 -41.14 17.03
C PRO A 182 9.53 -40.75 17.65
N PHE A 183 9.60 -39.55 18.24
CA PHE A 183 10.68 -39.23 19.18
C PHE A 183 10.13 -39.13 20.59
N ALA A 184 9.91 -40.31 21.15
CA ALA A 184 9.96 -40.52 22.57
C ALA A 184 11.42 -40.48 23.04
N ASP A 185 11.60 -39.85 24.19
CA ASP A 185 12.61 -40.11 25.22
C ASP A 185 14.06 -39.65 24.98
N ALA A 186 14.37 -38.47 25.52
CA ALA A 186 15.65 -38.21 26.19
C ALA A 186 15.43 -37.18 27.31
N GLU A 187 15.19 -37.69 28.53
CA GLU A 187 15.39 -36.94 29.76
C GLU A 187 16.88 -36.93 30.10
N ASP A 188 17.51 -35.76 30.07
CA ASP A 188 18.73 -35.49 30.81
C ASP A 188 18.90 -33.98 30.99
N GLY A 189 18.56 -33.55 32.20
CA GLY A 189 18.80 -32.19 32.66
C GLY A 189 20.29 -31.94 32.86
N GLU A 190 20.78 -30.85 32.29
CA GLU A 190 22.00 -30.21 32.78
C GLU A 190 21.78 -28.73 33.08
N GLU A 191 22.12 -28.43 34.32
CA GLU A 191 22.08 -27.16 35.04
C GLU A 191 23.02 -26.14 34.37
N PHE A 192 22.44 -25.12 33.73
CA PHE A 192 23.20 -24.04 33.12
C PHE A 192 23.76 -23.08 34.19
N THR A 193 24.96 -23.38 34.67
CA THR A 193 25.72 -22.48 35.55
C THR A 193 26.30 -21.31 34.74
N ILE A 194 26.12 -20.10 35.27
CA ILE A 194 26.54 -18.83 34.66
C ILE A 194 28.08 -18.76 34.57
N GLY A 195 28.61 -18.99 33.37
CA GLY A 195 30.04 -18.87 33.06
C GLY A 195 30.54 -17.42 33.04
N ARG A 196 31.35 -17.07 34.05
CA ARG A 196 32.15 -15.84 34.11
C ARG A 196 33.09 -15.72 32.90
N ARG A 197 32.95 -14.64 32.10
CA ARG A 197 33.88 -14.29 31.00
C ARG A 197 35.28 -13.99 31.55
N ARG A 198 36.30 -14.77 31.15
CA ARG A 198 37.72 -14.40 31.30
C ARG A 198 38.12 -13.46 30.16
N ARG A 199 38.65 -12.27 30.52
CA ARG A 199 39.30 -11.33 29.62
C ARG A 199 40.51 -11.99 28.95
N ARG A 200 40.60 -11.90 27.62
CA ARG A 200 41.85 -12.19 26.88
C ARG A 200 42.59 -10.87 26.69
N ASN A 201 43.82 -10.85 27.18
CA ASN A 201 44.80 -9.77 27.04
C ASN A 201 45.37 -9.84 25.61
N ILE A 202 45.37 -8.74 24.87
CA ILE A 202 46.03 -8.62 23.57
C ILE A 202 47.30 -7.79 23.83
N GLY A 203 48.45 -8.40 23.53
CA GLY A 203 49.73 -7.71 23.39
C GLY A 203 49.99 -7.33 21.94
#